data_AF-A0A2D8HMZ0-F1
#
_entry.id   AF-A0A2D8HMZ0-F1
#
_cell.length_a   1.000
_cell.length_b   1.000
_cell.length_c   1.000
_cell.angle_alpha   90.00
_cell.angle_beta   90.00
_cell.angle_gamma   90.00
#
_symmetry.space_group_name_H-M   'P 1'
#
loop_
_entity.id
_entity.type
_entity.pdbx_description
1 polymer ?
#
loop_
_entity_poly.entity_id
_entity_poly.type
_entity_poly.pdbx_seq_one_letter_code
_entity_poly.pdbx_strand_id
1 'polypeptide(L)'
;MDLAPVIDDAEAVPITANALNLPIRTHDDRSRSYRYSRNSVSSGREVEQSEIVRIVREVLAQGSRTVHESLTPRTPSPRETVTAQVAQSTCLERAAQYVNQLTDSVGAKRIEVVGDPTMAPRGVFAWNSIKIRGCVSKSVLAHEVGHYIHALSSGWSWGTMSADSMVFCIGFDSETDRCEGGWLSDGGKTSEALVAPGVEHAAHCIGYVLSDIYGSYTKCPHDHLITEAHNRIQLLHTFL
;
A
#
# COMPACT_ATOMS: atom_id res chain seq x y z
N MET A 1 -1.01 -27.45 3.09
CA MET A 1 -1.62 -26.18 2.70
C MET A 1 -0.68 -25.12 3.21
N ASP A 2 0.07 -24.47 2.32
CA ASP A 2 0.90 -23.34 2.70
C ASP A 2 -0.01 -22.19 3.09
N LEU A 3 0.17 -21.66 4.30
CA LEU A 3 -0.57 -20.51 4.77
C LEU A 3 -0.05 -19.30 4.01
N ALA A 4 -0.91 -18.73 3.19
CA ALA A 4 -0.60 -17.49 2.51
C ALA A 4 -0.46 -16.34 3.52
N PRO A 5 0.47 -15.41 3.31
CA PRO A 5 0.62 -14.25 4.18
C PRO A 5 -0.62 -13.36 4.10
N VAL A 6 -0.84 -12.60 5.17
CA VAL A 6 -1.69 -11.41 5.11
C VAL A 6 -0.90 -10.37 4.33
N ILE A 7 -1.44 -9.93 3.20
CA ILE A 7 -0.77 -8.97 2.33
C ILE A 7 -1.11 -7.58 2.85
N ASP A 8 -0.08 -6.80 3.21
CA ASP A 8 -0.22 -5.47 3.79
C ASP A 8 0.15 -4.40 2.75
N ASP A 9 -0.63 -3.32 2.71
CA ASP A 9 -0.67 -2.31 1.68
C ASP A 9 0.72 -1.74 1.31
N ALA A 10 0.99 -1.65 0.02
CA ALA A 10 1.99 -0.77 -0.52
C ALA A 10 1.35 0.50 -1.10
N GLU A 11 1.61 1.66 -0.50
CA GLU A 11 1.11 2.94 -1.02
C GLU A 11 1.83 3.33 -2.32
N ALA A 12 1.05 3.71 -3.35
CA ALA A 12 1.57 4.28 -4.58
C ALA A 12 1.98 5.75 -4.43
N VAL A 13 3.02 6.17 -5.16
CA VAL A 13 3.40 7.59 -5.22
C VAL A 13 2.36 8.39 -6.01
N PRO A 14 1.83 9.51 -5.48
CA PRO A 14 0.98 10.41 -6.26
C PRO A 14 1.79 11.06 -7.40
N ILE A 15 1.40 10.85 -8.65
CA ILE A 15 1.96 11.59 -9.79
C ILE A 15 1.17 12.89 -9.90
N THR A 16 1.82 14.03 -9.66
CA THR A 16 1.29 15.32 -10.13
C THR A 16 1.37 15.34 -11.65
N ALA A 17 0.30 15.75 -12.32
CA ALA A 17 0.07 15.60 -13.77
C ALA A 17 1.04 16.39 -14.70
N ASN A 18 2.22 16.80 -14.24
CA ASN A 18 3.17 17.62 -15.00
C ASN A 18 4.42 16.89 -15.51
N ALA A 19 4.52 15.56 -15.39
CA ALA A 19 5.72 14.82 -15.80
C ALA A 19 5.70 14.22 -17.22
N LEU A 20 4.63 14.42 -18.00
CA LEU A 20 4.59 14.03 -19.42
C LEU A 20 5.20 15.14 -20.29
N ASN A 21 6.52 15.34 -20.23
CA ASN A 21 7.32 15.96 -21.30
C ASN A 21 8.81 16.04 -20.95
N LEU A 22 9.51 14.90 -20.87
CA LEU A 22 10.96 14.90 -21.13
C LEU A 22 11.35 13.62 -21.89
N PRO A 23 11.98 13.73 -23.08
CA PRO A 23 12.44 12.57 -23.83
C PRO A 23 13.65 11.94 -23.12
N ILE A 24 13.57 10.62 -22.91
CA ILE A 24 14.66 9.78 -22.41
C ILE A 24 15.83 9.88 -23.39
N ARG A 25 16.91 10.58 -23.01
CA ARG A 25 18.19 10.51 -23.71
C ARG A 25 18.94 9.27 -23.25
N THR A 26 19.07 8.31 -24.14
CA THR A 26 20.08 7.25 -24.09
C THR A 26 21.47 7.89 -24.11
N HIS A 27 22.30 7.65 -23.08
CA HIS A 27 23.74 7.79 -23.24
C HIS A 27 24.48 6.70 -22.45
N ASP A 28 25.30 6.01 -23.23
CA ASP A 28 26.19 4.91 -22.92
C ASP A 28 27.50 5.38 -22.28
N ASP A 29 28.11 4.48 -21.50
CA ASP A 29 29.53 4.35 -21.11
C ASP A 29 30.42 5.58 -20.77
N ARG A 30 30.97 5.61 -19.54
CA ARG A 30 32.42 5.40 -19.29
C ARG A 30 32.86 5.52 -17.83
N SER A 31 33.79 4.63 -17.50
CA SER A 31 34.64 4.55 -16.32
C SER A 31 35.26 5.88 -15.87
N ARG A 32 35.29 6.15 -14.54
CA ARG A 32 36.42 6.84 -13.91
C ARG A 32 36.48 6.67 -12.39
N SER A 33 37.48 5.88 -11.98
CA SER A 33 38.10 5.89 -10.65
C SER A 33 38.57 7.29 -10.27
N TYR A 34 38.24 7.74 -9.05
CA TYR A 34 38.99 8.80 -8.38
C TYR A 34 39.30 8.45 -6.92
N ARG A 35 40.61 8.49 -6.66
CA ARG A 35 41.28 8.29 -5.37
C ARG A 35 40.85 9.35 -4.35
N TYR A 36 40.66 8.88 -3.12
CA TYR A 36 40.61 9.71 -1.93
C TYR A 36 42.01 10.27 -1.63
N SER A 37 42.13 11.59 -1.46
CA SER A 37 43.28 12.23 -0.83
C SER A 37 42.76 13.31 0.11
N ARG A 38 42.95 13.12 1.41
CA ARG A 38 42.50 14.02 2.49
C ARG A 38 43.74 14.61 3.14
N ASN A 39 43.85 15.95 3.14
CA ASN A 39 44.33 16.75 4.27
C ASN A 39 44.34 18.25 3.92
N SER A 40 43.49 19.06 4.56
CA SER A 40 43.88 20.27 5.32
C SER A 40 42.65 20.96 5.95
N VAL A 41 42.91 21.60 7.09
CA VAL A 41 42.03 22.07 8.17
C VAL A 41 41.42 23.45 7.88
N SER A 42 40.22 23.76 8.42
CA SER A 42 39.93 25.11 8.94
C SER A 42 38.72 25.14 9.90
N SER A 43 38.89 25.90 10.99
CA SER A 43 38.00 26.13 12.13
C SER A 43 36.62 26.66 11.78
N GLY A 44 35.60 26.19 12.52
CA GLY A 44 34.26 26.80 12.49
C GLY A 44 33.17 26.05 13.27
N ARG A 45 33.50 25.24 14.29
CA ARG A 45 32.54 24.28 14.86
C ARG A 45 32.33 24.31 16.37
N GLU A 46 32.78 25.36 17.06
CA GLU A 46 32.64 25.45 18.53
C GLU A 46 31.60 26.47 19.02
N VAL A 47 30.95 27.23 18.15
CA VAL A 47 29.92 28.22 18.57
C VAL A 47 28.47 27.68 18.40
N GLU A 48 28.21 26.80 17.42
CA GLU A 48 26.85 26.28 17.15
C GLU A 48 26.33 25.22 18.13
N GLN A 49 27.21 24.51 18.86
CA GLN A 49 26.75 23.48 19.80
C GLN A 49 26.07 24.06 21.05
N SER A 50 26.37 25.32 21.42
CA SER A 50 25.80 25.92 22.63
C SER A 50 24.33 26.32 22.46
N GLU A 51 23.94 26.73 21.25
CA GLU A 51 22.59 27.23 20.96
C GLU A 51 21.59 26.08 20.76
N ILE A 52 22.02 25.01 20.08
CA ILE A 52 21.21 23.78 19.91
C ILE A 52 20.93 23.14 21.28
N VAL A 53 21.91 23.08 22.17
CA VAL A 53 21.73 22.51 23.52
C VAL A 53 20.76 23.36 24.36
N ARG A 54 20.76 24.69 24.18
CA ARG A 54 19.78 25.58 24.84
C ARG A 54 18.36 25.34 24.32
N ILE A 55 18.18 25.26 22.99
CA ILE A 55 16.88 25.01 22.36
C ILE A 55 16.33 23.65 22.78
N VAL A 56 17.17 22.60 22.81
CA VAL A 56 16.75 21.26 23.25
C VAL A 56 16.29 21.27 24.71
N ARG A 57 16.97 22.02 25.61
CA ARG A 57 16.51 22.16 27.00
C ARG A 57 15.21 22.94 27.14
N GLU A 58 15.00 23.99 26.36
CA GLU A 58 13.73 24.76 26.36
C GLU A 58 12.57 23.91 25.84
N VAL A 59 12.78 23.12 24.77
CA VAL A 59 11.77 22.19 24.24
C VAL A 59 11.45 21.08 25.23
N LEU A 60 12.45 20.51 25.91
CA LEU A 60 12.24 19.49 26.94
C LEU A 60 11.51 20.07 28.17
N ALA A 61 11.81 21.31 28.57
CA ALA A 61 11.12 21.97 29.68
C ALA A 61 9.67 22.35 29.34
N GLN A 62 9.36 22.69 28.08
CA GLN A 62 8.00 22.90 27.60
C GLN A 62 7.23 21.58 27.49
N GLY A 63 7.85 20.50 27.02
CA GLY A 63 7.27 19.17 26.99
C GLY A 63 6.92 18.61 28.38
N SER A 64 7.72 18.92 29.40
CA SER A 64 7.41 18.49 30.78
C SER A 64 6.29 19.27 31.47
N ARG A 65 5.89 20.45 30.98
CA ARG A 65 4.76 21.21 31.56
C ARG A 65 3.39 20.83 30.99
N THR A 66 3.33 20.12 29.86
CA THR A 66 2.08 19.62 29.25
C THR A 66 1.71 18.19 29.66
N VAL A 67 2.54 17.50 30.46
CA VAL A 67 2.36 16.07 30.82
C VAL A 67 1.77 15.88 32.23
N HIS A 68 1.21 16.93 32.84
CA HIS A 68 0.55 16.86 34.15
C HIS A 68 -0.94 17.18 34.11
N GLU A 69 -1.60 16.93 32.98
CA GLU A 69 -3.04 16.69 32.98
C GLU A 69 -3.28 15.18 32.96
N SER A 70 -3.87 14.70 34.05
CA SER A 70 -4.10 13.28 34.36
C SER A 70 -4.82 12.56 33.22
N LEU A 71 -4.09 11.73 32.47
CA LEU A 71 -4.65 10.64 31.66
C LEU A 71 -5.21 9.56 32.59
N THR A 72 -6.34 9.85 33.21
CA THR A 72 -7.25 8.79 33.60
C THR A 72 -7.84 8.22 32.31
N PRO A 73 -7.79 6.89 32.06
CA PRO A 73 -8.51 6.30 30.94
C PRO A 73 -9.99 6.63 31.11
N ARG A 74 -10.51 7.57 30.32
CA ARG A 74 -11.95 7.81 30.27
C ARG A 74 -12.58 6.59 29.63
N THR A 75 -13.32 5.82 30.41
CA THR A 75 -14.27 4.85 29.87
C THR A 75 -15.21 5.61 28.94
N PRO A 76 -15.31 5.24 27.65
CA PRO A 76 -16.21 5.90 26.73
C PRO A 76 -17.63 5.89 27.30
N SER A 77 -18.32 7.02 27.18
CA SER A 77 -19.72 7.07 27.60
C SER A 77 -20.53 6.04 26.81
N PRO A 78 -21.56 5.39 27.39
CA PRO A 78 -22.42 4.46 26.66
C PRO A 78 -22.94 5.03 25.33
N ARG A 79 -23.16 6.36 25.27
CA ARG A 79 -23.57 7.06 24.05
C ARG A 79 -22.47 7.13 22.98
N GLU A 80 -21.22 7.30 23.38
CA GLU A 80 -20.07 7.31 22.46
C GLU A 80 -19.82 5.91 21.90
N THR A 81 -19.95 4.87 22.74
CA THR A 81 -19.83 3.46 22.33
C THR A 81 -20.91 3.08 21.30
N VAL A 82 -22.18 3.44 21.55
CA VAL A 82 -23.28 3.18 20.62
C VAL A 82 -23.08 3.93 19.30
N THR A 83 -22.63 5.19 19.35
CA THR A 83 -22.38 5.99 18.13
C THR A 83 -21.25 5.39 17.29
N ALA A 84 -20.16 4.94 17.93
CA ALA A 84 -19.04 4.29 17.25
C ALA A 84 -19.44 2.93 16.63
N GLN A 85 -20.26 2.15 17.33
CA GLN A 85 -20.79 0.87 16.81
C GLN A 85 -21.70 1.08 15.60
N VAL A 86 -22.60 2.07 15.64
CA VAL A 86 -23.48 2.41 14.51
C VAL A 86 -22.69 2.96 13.32
N ALA A 87 -21.68 3.81 13.57
CA ALA A 87 -20.79 4.27 12.51
C ALA A 87 -20.07 3.08 11.84
N GLN A 88 -19.50 2.16 12.64
CA GLN A 88 -18.84 0.96 12.12
C GLN A 88 -19.78 0.05 11.33
N SER A 89 -21.03 -0.14 11.78
CA SER A 89 -22.00 -0.97 11.05
C SER A 89 -22.36 -0.35 9.70
N THR A 90 -22.55 0.98 9.64
CA THR A 90 -22.79 1.67 8.35
C THR A 90 -21.59 1.65 7.42
N CYS A 91 -20.36 1.73 7.95
CA CYS A 91 -19.13 1.57 7.17
C CYS A 91 -19.03 0.16 6.57
N LEU A 92 -19.31 -0.87 7.37
CA LEU A 92 -19.27 -2.28 6.95
C LEU A 92 -20.30 -2.58 5.87
N GLU A 93 -21.55 -2.14 6.04
CA GLU A 93 -22.60 -2.33 5.05
C GLU A 93 -22.25 -1.69 3.70
N ARG A 94 -21.75 -0.44 3.73
CA ARG A 94 -21.32 0.26 2.50
C ARG A 94 -20.12 -0.42 1.84
N ALA A 95 -19.16 -0.89 2.63
CA ALA A 95 -18.01 -1.61 2.11
C ALA A 95 -18.44 -2.93 1.46
N ALA A 96 -19.29 -3.72 2.13
CA ALA A 96 -19.84 -4.96 1.59
C ALA A 96 -20.64 -4.73 0.31
N GLN A 97 -21.48 -3.69 0.25
CA GLN A 97 -22.22 -3.33 -0.97
C GLN A 97 -21.28 -3.02 -2.13
N TYR A 98 -20.22 -2.24 -1.89
CA TYR A 98 -19.27 -1.88 -2.92
C TYR A 98 -18.41 -3.06 -3.37
N VAL A 99 -17.91 -3.87 -2.44
CA VAL A 99 -17.17 -5.11 -2.76
C VAL A 99 -18.05 -6.06 -3.58
N ASN A 100 -19.32 -6.27 -3.18
CA ASN A 100 -20.26 -7.10 -3.93
C ASN A 100 -20.50 -6.55 -5.33
N GLN A 101 -20.61 -5.22 -5.50
CA GLN A 101 -20.75 -4.61 -6.82
C GLN A 101 -19.56 -4.96 -7.74
N LEU A 102 -18.32 -4.92 -7.22
CA LEU A 102 -17.12 -5.24 -7.98
C LEU A 102 -16.99 -6.74 -8.28
N THR A 103 -17.34 -7.63 -7.35
CA THR A 103 -17.31 -9.08 -7.62
C THR A 103 -18.41 -9.51 -8.58
N ASP A 104 -19.62 -8.95 -8.42
CA ASP A 104 -20.77 -9.27 -9.28
C ASP A 104 -20.54 -8.82 -10.73
N SER A 105 -19.82 -7.71 -10.96
CA SER A 105 -19.56 -7.20 -12.33
C SER A 105 -18.69 -8.13 -13.19
N VAL A 106 -17.97 -9.05 -12.57
CA VAL A 106 -17.09 -10.04 -13.22
C VAL A 106 -17.54 -11.48 -12.96
N GLY A 107 -18.77 -11.66 -12.44
CA GLY A 107 -19.34 -12.98 -12.13
C GLY A 107 -18.62 -13.75 -11.02
N ALA A 108 -17.73 -13.11 -10.26
CA ALA A 108 -17.01 -13.76 -9.18
C ALA A 108 -17.93 -14.09 -8.01
N LYS A 109 -17.61 -15.16 -7.27
CA LYS A 109 -18.25 -15.41 -5.98
C LYS A 109 -18.04 -14.20 -5.06
N ARG A 110 -19.06 -13.85 -4.27
CA ARG A 110 -18.93 -12.77 -3.29
C ARG A 110 -17.98 -13.17 -2.17
N ILE A 111 -17.07 -12.26 -1.82
CA ILE A 111 -16.21 -12.35 -0.64
C ILE A 111 -16.86 -11.61 0.53
N GLU A 112 -16.71 -12.16 1.74
CA GLU A 112 -17.23 -11.52 2.95
C GLU A 112 -16.39 -10.30 3.33
N VAL A 113 -17.05 -9.23 3.78
CA VAL A 113 -16.38 -8.07 4.39
C VAL A 113 -16.60 -8.10 5.90
N VAL A 114 -15.51 -8.20 6.66
CA VAL A 114 -15.55 -8.40 8.12
C VAL A 114 -14.94 -7.21 8.85
N GLY A 115 -15.59 -6.74 9.91
CA GLY A 115 -15.01 -5.73 10.80
C GLY A 115 -13.99 -6.34 11.74
N ASP A 116 -12.75 -5.84 11.73
CA ASP A 116 -11.71 -6.28 12.66
C ASP A 116 -11.24 -5.09 13.53
N PRO A 117 -11.66 -5.00 14.80
CA PRO A 117 -11.29 -3.88 15.66
C PRO A 117 -9.81 -3.90 16.08
N THR A 118 -9.08 -4.99 15.81
CA THR A 118 -7.69 -5.18 16.26
C THR A 118 -6.65 -4.64 15.26
N MET A 119 -7.00 -4.48 13.98
CA MET A 119 -6.10 -3.93 12.96
C MET A 119 -6.00 -2.40 13.04
N ALA A 120 -5.07 -1.76 12.33
CA ALA A 120 -5.11 -0.32 12.11
C ALA A 120 -6.35 0.10 11.27
N PRO A 121 -6.78 1.38 11.24
CA PRO A 121 -7.89 1.85 10.40
C PRO A 121 -7.58 1.74 8.89
N ARG A 122 -7.77 0.54 8.31
CA ARG A 122 -7.48 0.21 6.91
C ARG A 122 -8.35 -0.96 6.41
N GLY A 123 -8.17 -1.33 5.15
CA GLY A 123 -8.65 -2.60 4.56
C GLY A 123 -7.50 -3.58 4.42
N VAL A 124 -7.79 -4.88 4.43
CA VAL A 124 -6.81 -5.95 4.18
C VAL A 124 -7.52 -7.19 3.61
N PHE A 125 -7.01 -7.74 2.51
CA PHE A 125 -7.40 -9.05 2.01
C PHE A 125 -6.77 -10.17 2.86
N ALA A 126 -7.62 -11.01 3.45
CA ALA A 126 -7.24 -12.09 4.35
C ALA A 126 -7.65 -13.47 3.82
N TRP A 127 -7.60 -13.66 2.50
CA TRP A 127 -8.00 -14.88 1.77
C TRP A 127 -9.48 -15.20 1.85
N ASN A 128 -10.02 -15.50 3.02
CA ASN A 128 -11.41 -15.84 3.19
C ASN A 128 -12.35 -14.62 3.26
N SER A 129 -11.79 -13.43 3.48
CA SER A 129 -12.53 -12.20 3.74
C SER A 129 -11.69 -10.97 3.40
N ILE A 130 -12.36 -9.85 3.19
CA ILE A 130 -11.75 -8.52 3.26
C ILE A 130 -12.04 -7.98 4.65
N LYS A 131 -10.99 -7.78 5.44
CA LYS A 131 -11.12 -7.23 6.79
C LYS A 131 -10.98 -5.72 6.74
N ILE A 132 -11.82 -5.01 7.48
CA ILE A 132 -11.74 -3.55 7.59
C ILE A 132 -11.83 -3.06 9.03
N ARG A 133 -11.24 -1.91 9.31
CA ARG A 133 -11.51 -1.13 10.52
C ARG A 133 -11.86 0.32 10.17
N GLY A 134 -12.97 0.80 10.70
CA GLY A 134 -13.51 2.11 10.36
C GLY A 134 -14.10 2.15 8.96
N CYS A 135 -14.32 3.37 8.47
CA CYS A 135 -14.72 3.63 7.10
C CYS A 135 -13.49 3.65 6.20
N VAL A 136 -13.44 2.72 5.26
CA VAL A 136 -12.36 2.58 4.28
C VAL A 136 -12.79 3.19 2.95
N SER A 137 -11.85 3.80 2.22
CA SER A 137 -12.15 4.42 0.93
C SER A 137 -12.48 3.37 -0.14
N LYS A 138 -13.24 3.76 -1.16
CA LYS A 138 -13.51 2.88 -2.32
C LYS A 138 -12.23 2.44 -3.04
N SER A 139 -11.20 3.30 -3.10
CA SER A 139 -9.91 2.93 -3.70
C SER A 139 -9.23 1.81 -2.93
N VAL A 140 -9.22 1.86 -1.60
CA VAL A 140 -8.64 0.78 -0.79
C VAL A 140 -9.46 -0.50 -0.94
N LEU A 141 -10.81 -0.41 -0.89
CA LEU A 141 -11.64 -1.60 -1.11
C LEU A 141 -11.43 -2.23 -2.49
N ALA A 142 -11.28 -1.42 -3.54
CA ALA A 142 -11.00 -1.93 -4.88
C ALA A 142 -9.62 -2.58 -4.99
N HIS A 143 -8.62 -2.06 -4.26
CA HIS A 143 -7.31 -2.70 -4.10
C HIS A 143 -7.43 -4.10 -3.50
N GLU A 144 -8.15 -4.23 -2.37
CA GLU A 144 -8.35 -5.54 -1.72
C GLU A 144 -9.13 -6.51 -2.60
N VAL A 145 -10.09 -6.00 -3.39
CA VAL A 145 -10.78 -6.82 -4.40
C VAL A 145 -9.81 -7.21 -5.52
N GLY A 146 -8.83 -6.38 -5.86
CA GLY A 146 -7.75 -6.71 -6.77
C GLY A 146 -6.97 -7.96 -6.31
N HIS A 147 -6.56 -8.01 -5.04
CA HIS A 147 -5.96 -9.20 -4.43
C HIS A 147 -6.87 -10.42 -4.52
N TYR A 148 -8.16 -10.26 -4.19
CA TYR A 148 -9.14 -11.35 -4.25
C TYR A 148 -9.30 -11.93 -5.66
N ILE A 149 -9.44 -11.06 -6.67
CA ILE A 149 -9.60 -11.46 -8.06
C ILE A 149 -8.31 -12.12 -8.59
N HIS A 150 -7.14 -11.63 -8.19
CA HIS A 150 -5.86 -12.26 -8.53
C HIS A 150 -5.71 -13.64 -7.91
N ALA A 151 -6.12 -13.81 -6.65
CA ALA A 151 -6.16 -15.11 -6.00
C ALA A 151 -7.09 -16.08 -6.74
N LEU A 152 -8.29 -15.63 -7.13
CA LEU A 152 -9.22 -16.45 -7.91
C LEU A 152 -8.65 -16.85 -9.29
N SER A 153 -8.11 -15.89 -10.04
CA SER A 153 -7.56 -16.14 -11.37
C SER A 153 -6.34 -17.07 -11.34
N SER A 154 -5.65 -17.11 -10.20
CA SER A 154 -4.50 -17.98 -9.94
C SER A 154 -4.89 -19.34 -9.35
N GLY A 155 -6.17 -19.72 -9.41
CA GLY A 155 -6.66 -21.01 -8.92
C GLY A 155 -6.70 -21.13 -7.39
N TRP A 156 -6.79 -19.99 -6.68
CA TRP A 156 -6.82 -19.92 -5.22
C TRP A 156 -5.60 -20.54 -4.53
N SER A 157 -4.41 -20.29 -5.09
CA SER A 157 -3.13 -20.83 -4.64
C SER A 157 -2.12 -19.71 -4.47
N TRP A 158 -1.52 -19.59 -3.29
CA TRP A 158 -0.48 -18.58 -3.04
C TRP A 158 0.73 -18.74 -3.94
N GLY A 159 1.26 -19.97 -4.06
CA GLY A 159 2.42 -20.22 -4.92
C GLY A 159 2.15 -19.86 -6.38
N THR A 160 0.93 -20.08 -6.86
CA THR A 160 0.53 -19.71 -8.22
C THR A 160 0.34 -18.20 -8.36
N MET A 161 -0.32 -17.55 -7.39
CA MET A 161 -0.53 -16.09 -7.37
C MET A 161 0.79 -15.32 -7.30
N SER A 162 1.72 -15.76 -6.45
CA SER A 162 3.06 -15.16 -6.32
C SER A 162 3.95 -15.42 -7.54
N ALA A 163 3.80 -16.55 -8.23
CA ALA A 163 4.52 -16.76 -9.50
C ALA A 163 3.91 -15.89 -10.62
N ASP A 164 2.59 -15.78 -10.65
CA ASP A 164 1.84 -14.97 -11.60
C ASP A 164 2.09 -13.47 -11.41
N SER A 165 2.25 -13.01 -10.17
CA SER A 165 2.48 -11.60 -9.83
C SER A 165 3.75 -11.02 -10.44
N MET A 166 4.74 -11.86 -10.78
CA MET A 166 5.96 -11.43 -11.44
C MET A 166 5.71 -10.70 -12.76
N VAL A 167 4.61 -10.96 -13.46
CA VAL A 167 4.27 -10.21 -14.70
C VAL A 167 3.96 -8.75 -14.42
N PHE A 168 3.55 -8.41 -13.19
CA PHE A 168 3.28 -7.06 -12.74
C PHE A 168 4.52 -6.36 -12.15
N CYS A 169 5.62 -7.09 -11.97
CA CYS A 169 6.85 -6.58 -11.37
C CYS A 169 7.79 -5.95 -12.40
N ILE A 170 7.54 -4.70 -12.77
CA ILE A 170 8.40 -3.97 -13.71
C ILE A 170 9.75 -3.67 -13.04
N GLY A 171 10.84 -4.00 -13.74
CA GLY A 171 12.19 -3.72 -13.27
C GLY A 171 12.56 -4.52 -12.02
N PHE A 172 12.12 -5.78 -11.96
CA PHE A 172 12.48 -6.70 -10.90
C PHE A 172 14.00 -6.71 -10.65
N ASP A 173 14.38 -6.43 -9.40
CA ASP A 173 15.74 -6.53 -8.90
C ASP A 173 15.88 -7.81 -8.07
N SER A 174 16.71 -8.74 -8.54
CA SER A 174 16.94 -10.02 -7.87
C SER A 174 17.75 -9.92 -6.58
N GLU A 175 18.40 -8.79 -6.29
CA GLU A 175 19.12 -8.61 -5.02
C GLU A 175 18.18 -8.20 -3.88
N THR A 176 17.11 -7.48 -4.21
CA THR A 176 16.20 -6.89 -3.22
C THR A 176 14.78 -7.42 -3.30
N ASP A 177 14.47 -8.22 -4.32
CA ASP A 177 13.13 -8.71 -4.68
C ASP A 177 12.12 -7.58 -4.96
N ARG A 178 12.60 -6.37 -5.27
CA ARG A 178 11.77 -5.19 -5.49
C ARG A 178 11.46 -4.97 -6.97
N CYS A 179 10.27 -4.44 -7.26
CA CYS A 179 9.88 -4.00 -8.60
C CYS A 179 10.34 -2.56 -8.82
N GLU A 180 11.62 -2.35 -9.14
CA GLU A 180 12.24 -1.02 -9.13
C GLU A 180 11.70 -0.10 -10.23
N GLY A 181 11.23 -0.66 -11.34
CA GLY A 181 10.54 0.08 -12.39
C GLY A 181 9.07 0.38 -12.10
N GLY A 182 8.55 -0.10 -10.97
CA GLY A 182 7.17 0.13 -10.51
C GLY A 182 6.93 1.52 -9.90
N TRP A 183 5.66 1.81 -9.61
CA TRP A 183 5.20 3.13 -9.15
C TRP A 183 4.82 3.19 -7.66
N LEU A 184 4.98 2.08 -6.94
CA LEU A 184 4.86 2.05 -5.49
C LEU A 184 5.93 2.96 -4.87
N SER A 185 5.63 3.52 -3.70
CA SER A 185 6.63 4.22 -2.89
C SER A 185 7.78 3.29 -2.51
N ASP A 186 8.94 3.82 -2.11
CA ASP A 186 10.04 2.97 -1.66
C ASP A 186 9.64 2.08 -0.49
N GLY A 187 8.84 2.61 0.44
CA GLY A 187 8.25 1.81 1.52
C GLY A 187 7.34 0.70 0.96
N GLY A 188 6.47 1.04 0.00
CA GLY A 188 5.59 0.08 -0.66
C GLY A 188 6.32 -1.04 -1.40
N LYS A 189 7.36 -0.72 -2.18
CA LYS A 189 8.21 -1.72 -2.84
C LYS A 189 8.91 -2.64 -1.84
N THR A 190 9.38 -2.10 -0.70
CA THR A 190 9.98 -2.92 0.36
C THR A 190 8.94 -3.84 0.99
N SER A 191 7.75 -3.32 1.33
CA SER A 191 6.67 -4.13 1.90
C SER A 191 6.22 -5.23 0.95
N GLU A 192 6.08 -4.93 -0.34
CA GLU A 192 5.74 -5.91 -1.38
C GLU A 192 6.81 -7.00 -1.47
N ALA A 193 8.09 -6.64 -1.53
CA ALA A 193 9.20 -7.59 -1.62
C ALA A 193 9.27 -8.56 -0.43
N LEU A 194 8.82 -8.13 0.77
CA LEU A 194 8.72 -9.02 1.94
C LEU A 194 7.64 -10.09 1.81
N VAL A 195 6.67 -9.89 0.91
CA VAL A 195 5.55 -10.80 0.67
C VAL A 195 5.77 -11.59 -0.62
N ALA A 196 5.75 -10.90 -1.76
CA ALA A 196 6.09 -11.42 -3.08
C ALA A 196 6.17 -10.26 -4.10
N PRO A 197 7.19 -10.22 -4.97
CA PRO A 197 7.30 -9.17 -5.98
C PRO A 197 6.07 -9.12 -6.90
N GLY A 198 5.58 -7.91 -7.16
CA GLY A 198 4.48 -7.63 -8.07
C GLY A 198 3.08 -7.93 -7.54
N VAL A 199 2.91 -8.51 -6.34
CA VAL A 199 1.59 -8.82 -5.77
C VAL A 199 0.78 -7.55 -5.52
N GLU A 200 1.41 -6.51 -4.99
CA GLU A 200 0.76 -5.22 -4.75
C GLU A 200 0.50 -4.51 -6.08
N HIS A 201 1.47 -4.51 -6.99
CA HIS A 201 1.27 -3.95 -8.34
C HIS A 201 0.08 -4.61 -9.07
N ALA A 202 -0.08 -5.94 -8.94
CA ALA A 202 -1.23 -6.66 -9.49
C ALA A 202 -2.54 -6.20 -8.87
N ALA A 203 -2.62 -6.09 -7.54
CA ALA A 203 -3.82 -5.63 -6.84
C ALA A 203 -4.22 -4.20 -7.19
N HIS A 204 -3.25 -3.29 -7.28
CA HIS A 204 -3.49 -1.92 -7.76
C HIS A 204 -4.05 -1.90 -9.18
N CYS A 205 -3.47 -2.70 -10.09
CA CYS A 205 -3.89 -2.74 -11.48
C CYS A 205 -5.26 -3.39 -11.69
N ILE A 206 -5.51 -4.53 -11.06
CA ILE A 206 -6.81 -5.20 -11.12
C ILE A 206 -7.88 -4.34 -10.46
N GLY A 207 -7.58 -3.75 -9.30
CA GLY A 207 -8.48 -2.83 -8.60
C GLY A 207 -8.83 -1.59 -9.44
N TYR A 208 -7.85 -1.03 -10.16
CA TYR A 208 -8.07 0.06 -11.12
C TYR A 208 -9.07 -0.35 -12.21
N VAL A 209 -8.80 -1.46 -12.91
CA VAL A 209 -9.62 -1.95 -14.03
C VAL A 209 -11.06 -2.25 -13.58
N LEU A 210 -11.24 -2.81 -12.39
CA LEU A 210 -12.57 -3.15 -11.86
C LEU A 210 -13.40 -1.93 -11.48
N SER A 211 -12.76 -0.88 -10.97
CA SER A 211 -13.46 0.25 -10.34
C SER A 211 -13.47 1.52 -11.18
N ASP A 212 -12.57 1.65 -12.15
CA ASP A 212 -12.26 2.89 -12.88
C ASP A 212 -11.87 4.06 -11.95
N ILE A 213 -11.47 3.75 -10.71
CA ILE A 213 -10.97 4.73 -9.75
C ILE A 213 -9.47 4.79 -9.90
N TYR A 214 -8.93 5.94 -10.27
CA TYR A 214 -7.48 6.17 -10.23
C TYR A 214 -7.11 6.86 -8.91
N GLY A 215 -6.49 6.11 -7.99
CA GLY A 215 -6.07 6.60 -6.67
C GLY A 215 -4.80 5.95 -6.15
N SER A 216 -4.36 6.32 -4.95
CA SER A 216 -3.12 5.80 -4.34
C SER A 216 -3.10 4.29 -4.09
N TYR A 217 -4.24 3.60 -4.21
CA TYR A 217 -4.38 2.15 -4.04
C TYR A 217 -4.88 1.44 -5.30
N THR A 218 -5.23 2.19 -6.36
CA THR A 218 -5.86 1.68 -7.59
C THR A 218 -5.20 2.30 -8.81
N LYS A 219 -3.88 2.33 -8.82
CA LYS A 219 -3.10 2.99 -9.86
C LYS A 219 -2.49 1.94 -10.79
N CYS A 220 -2.67 2.09 -12.10
CA CYS A 220 -2.04 1.24 -13.11
C CYS A 220 -1.51 2.10 -14.27
N PRO A 221 -0.28 2.63 -14.17
CA PRO A 221 0.22 3.63 -15.11
C PRO A 221 0.79 3.04 -16.41
N HIS A 222 0.79 1.71 -16.58
CA HIS A 222 1.40 1.05 -17.72
C HIS A 222 0.36 0.21 -18.50
N ASP A 223 0.19 0.50 -19.79
CA ASP A 223 -0.81 -0.14 -20.65
C ASP A 223 -0.70 -1.67 -20.71
N HIS A 224 0.53 -2.20 -20.70
CA HIS A 224 0.74 -3.65 -20.69
C HIS A 224 0.22 -4.28 -19.38
N LEU A 225 0.36 -3.61 -18.24
CA LEU A 225 -0.18 -4.09 -16.96
C LEU A 225 -1.70 -3.97 -16.88
N ILE A 226 -2.29 -2.94 -17.50
CA ILE A 226 -3.74 -2.86 -17.68
C ILE A 226 -4.24 -4.08 -18.47
N THR A 227 -3.52 -4.44 -19.54
CA THR A 227 -3.83 -5.63 -20.33
C THR A 227 -3.72 -6.92 -19.49
N GLU A 228 -2.66 -7.07 -18.70
CA GLU A 228 -2.53 -8.23 -17.81
C GLU A 228 -3.62 -8.31 -16.75
N ALA A 229 -4.05 -7.17 -16.21
CA ALA A 229 -5.17 -7.09 -15.27
C ALA A 229 -6.50 -7.50 -15.93
N HIS A 230 -6.78 -7.03 -17.15
CA HIS A 230 -7.93 -7.49 -17.95
C HIS A 230 -7.88 -9.02 -18.15
N ASN A 231 -6.71 -9.59 -18.45
CA ASN A 231 -6.57 -11.04 -18.63
C ASN A 231 -6.99 -11.81 -17.36
N ARG A 232 -6.58 -11.37 -16.17
CA ARG A 232 -6.94 -12.05 -14.90
C ARG A 232 -8.44 -11.97 -14.62
N ILE A 233 -9.07 -10.83 -14.93
CA ILE A 233 -10.52 -10.67 -14.82
C ILE A 233 -11.25 -11.60 -15.81
N GLN A 234 -10.79 -11.67 -17.07
CA GLN A 234 -11.40 -12.51 -18.10
C GLN A 234 -11.26 -14.02 -17.82
N LEU A 235 -10.15 -14.45 -17.21
CA LEU A 235 -9.95 -15.85 -16.83
C LEU A 235 -11.07 -16.36 -15.92
N LEU A 236 -11.68 -15.50 -15.10
CA LEU A 236 -12.81 -15.90 -14.26
C LEU A 236 -14.02 -16.38 -15.06
N HIS A 237 -14.25 -15.83 -16.26
CA HIS A 237 -15.35 -16.27 -17.13
C HIS A 237 -15.06 -17.63 -17.81
N THR A 238 -13.83 -18.12 -17.75
CA THR A 238 -13.44 -19.39 -18.40
C THR A 238 -13.58 -20.59 -17.47
N PHE A 239 -13.58 -20.36 -16.15
CA PHE A 239 -13.58 -21.41 -15.13
C PHE A 239 -14.85 -21.44 -14.24
N LEU A 240 -15.79 -20.52 -14.47
CA LEU A 240 -17.12 -20.47 -13.85
C LEU A 240 -18.20 -20.91 -14.83
#